data_AF-A0A9Q9CGG8-F1
#
_entry.id   AF-A0A9Q9CGG8-F1
#
_cell.length_a   1.000
_cell.length_b   1.000
_cell.length_c   1.000
_cell.angle_alpha   90.00
_cell.angle_beta   90.00
_cell.angle_gamma   90.00
#
_symmetry.space_group_name_H-M   'P 1'
#
loop_
_entity.id
_entity.type
_entity.pdbx_description
1 polymer ?
#
loop_
_entity_poly.entity_id
_entity_poly.type
_entity_poly.pdbx_seq_one_letter_code
_entity_poly.pdbx_strand_id
1 'polypeptide(L)'
;MRKPFLPFVIIGLIAAIGVFFALTYKFPEVEAFQFYQQIDQEIVNCEKKSPDTLEMTLNALQSHVREIILVGQTYDGSQDVTELFTSFNTEYEVLKDYTANVVTCMNSELEEVNFDKVESTLSKLPENLASLGKQMSVLQQARTEKLVVLNAELEVLAKELTNFEEMFYNTKTSEAVQYFQTINMIFNTIEELHTEYMKSIEEYYAVKTEYYEAIANKGVLDYLLKK
;
A
#
# COMPACT_ATOMS: atom_id res chain seq x y z
N MET A 1 15.41 12.85 -7.43
CA MET A 1 16.21 11.69 -7.89
C MET A 1 15.40 10.45 -7.59
N ARG A 2 14.93 9.74 -8.62
CA ARG A 2 14.17 8.48 -8.49
C ARG A 2 15.07 7.40 -7.89
N LYS A 3 14.74 6.90 -6.71
CA LYS A 3 15.22 5.57 -6.29
C LYS A 3 14.38 4.54 -7.05
N PRO A 4 14.98 3.47 -7.60
CA PRO A 4 14.22 2.45 -8.30
C PRO A 4 13.32 1.72 -7.30
N PHE A 5 12.11 1.40 -7.77
CA PHE A 5 11.13 0.49 -7.16
C PHE A 5 11.80 -0.69 -6.44
N LEU A 6 12.02 -0.54 -5.13
CA LEU A 6 12.51 -1.61 -4.25
C LEU A 6 11.48 -2.71 -3.94
N PRO A 7 10.14 -2.48 -3.90
CA PRO A 7 9.24 -3.53 -3.42
C PRO A 7 9.16 -4.72 -4.40
N PHE A 8 9.05 -4.48 -5.71
CA PHE A 8 8.96 -5.57 -6.69
C PHE A 8 10.24 -6.42 -6.78
N VAL A 9 11.41 -5.81 -6.59
CA VAL A 9 12.70 -6.54 -6.64
C VAL A 9 12.88 -7.42 -5.40
N ILE A 10 12.51 -6.93 -4.22
CA ILE A 10 12.57 -7.69 -2.97
C ILE A 10 11.56 -8.85 -2.97
N ILE A 11 10.33 -8.60 -3.44
CA ILE A 11 9.26 -9.62 -3.55
C ILE A 11 9.66 -10.75 -4.51
N GLY A 12 10.25 -10.42 -5.67
CA GLY A 12 10.66 -11.41 -6.67
C GLY A 12 11.81 -12.32 -6.22
N LEU A 13 12.78 -11.78 -5.49
CA LEU A 13 13.93 -12.55 -4.97
C LEU A 13 13.52 -13.55 -3.88
N ILE A 14 12.58 -13.19 -3.02
CA ILE A 14 12.08 -14.06 -1.96
C ILE A 14 11.18 -15.18 -2.54
N ALA A 15 10.38 -14.87 -3.56
CA ALA A 15 9.49 -15.85 -4.20
C ALA A 15 10.25 -16.96 -4.95
N ALA A 16 11.36 -16.63 -5.63
CA ALA A 16 12.11 -17.60 -6.45
C ALA A 16 12.83 -18.67 -5.61
N ILE A 17 13.25 -18.37 -4.38
CA ILE A 17 14.03 -19.30 -3.54
C ILE A 17 13.11 -20.14 -2.62
N GLY A 18 11.94 -19.61 -2.23
CA GLY A 18 10.93 -20.35 -1.45
C GLY A 18 10.39 -21.63 -2.14
N VAL A 19 10.43 -21.68 -3.47
CA VAL A 19 9.98 -22.85 -4.27
C VAL A 19 10.81 -24.11 -3.99
N PHE A 20 12.07 -23.98 -3.55
CA PHE A 20 12.92 -25.15 -3.32
C PHE A 20 12.69 -25.83 -1.94
N PHE A 21 12.19 -25.10 -0.93
CA PHE A 21 11.90 -25.65 0.40
C PHE A 21 10.45 -26.15 0.55
N ALA A 22 9.50 -25.55 -0.18
CA ALA A 22 8.07 -25.81 -0.01
C ALA A 22 7.59 -27.18 -0.51
N LEU A 23 8.37 -27.90 -1.33
CA LEU A 23 7.87 -29.08 -2.04
C LEU A 23 7.99 -30.41 -1.28
N THR A 24 8.58 -30.48 -0.08
CA THR A 24 8.79 -31.79 0.59
C THR A 24 8.52 -31.89 2.09
N TYR A 25 8.46 -30.81 2.88
CA TYR A 25 8.28 -30.94 4.35
C TYR A 25 7.47 -29.82 5.02
N LYS A 26 6.54 -30.21 5.91
CA LYS A 26 5.79 -29.31 6.81
C LYS A 26 6.60 -29.00 8.08
N PHE A 27 7.52 -28.06 7.99
CA PHE A 27 8.26 -27.57 9.16
C PHE A 27 7.61 -26.29 9.71
N PRO A 28 7.49 -26.13 11.04
CA PRO A 28 6.91 -24.93 11.64
C PRO A 28 7.58 -23.62 11.18
N GLU A 29 8.88 -23.61 10.90
CA GLU A 29 9.58 -22.43 10.38
C GLU A 29 9.03 -21.99 9.00
N VAL A 30 8.79 -22.97 8.13
CA VAL A 30 8.30 -22.73 6.77
C VAL A 30 6.82 -22.36 6.81
N GLU A 31 6.03 -22.95 7.71
CA GLU A 31 4.62 -22.58 7.91
C GLU A 31 4.47 -21.12 8.36
N ALA A 32 5.29 -20.66 9.30
CA ALA A 32 5.30 -19.26 9.72
C ALA A 32 5.72 -18.32 8.58
N PHE A 33 6.76 -18.69 7.82
CA PHE A 33 7.17 -17.93 6.64
C PHE A 33 6.07 -17.84 5.57
N GLN A 34 5.38 -18.95 5.28
CA GLN A 34 4.30 -19.01 4.31
C GLN A 34 3.11 -18.13 4.69
N PHE A 35 2.76 -18.05 5.98
CA PHE A 35 1.74 -17.14 6.46
C PHE A 35 2.03 -15.69 6.06
N TYR A 36 3.24 -15.21 6.34
CA TYR A 36 3.65 -13.85 5.98
C TYR A 36 3.74 -13.62 4.46
N GLN A 37 4.26 -14.63 3.74
CA GLN A 37 4.33 -14.59 2.29
C GLN A 37 2.96 -14.53 1.63
N GLN A 38 1.95 -15.18 2.22
CA GLN A 38 0.58 -15.13 1.72
C GLN A 38 0.02 -13.71 1.76
N ILE A 39 0.15 -13.01 2.89
CA ILE A 39 -0.31 -11.62 3.04
C ILE A 39 0.39 -10.71 2.01
N ASP A 40 1.71 -10.89 1.84
CA ASP A 40 2.46 -10.14 0.82
C ASP A 40 1.93 -10.38 -0.60
N GLN A 41 1.57 -11.63 -0.90
CA GLN A 41 1.04 -11.99 -2.21
C GLN A 41 -0.36 -11.43 -2.44
N GLU A 42 -1.21 -11.41 -1.42
CA GLU A 42 -2.55 -10.81 -1.47
C GLU A 42 -2.47 -9.30 -1.76
N ILE A 43 -1.62 -8.57 -1.04
CA ILE A 43 -1.38 -7.13 -1.29
C ILE A 43 -0.92 -6.91 -2.74
N VAL A 44 0.10 -7.65 -3.20
CA VAL A 44 0.63 -7.52 -4.58
C VAL A 44 -0.42 -7.90 -5.64
N ASN A 45 -1.26 -8.88 -5.37
CA ASN A 45 -2.33 -9.28 -6.28
C ASN A 45 -3.40 -8.19 -6.38
N CYS A 46 -3.72 -7.51 -5.27
CA CYS A 46 -4.61 -6.35 -5.29
C CYS A 46 -4.01 -5.19 -6.08
N GLU A 47 -2.74 -4.84 -5.86
CA GLU A 47 -2.06 -3.76 -6.60
C GLU A 47 -2.11 -3.97 -8.12
N LYS A 48 -1.93 -5.21 -8.57
CA LYS A 48 -1.97 -5.58 -10.00
C LYS A 48 -3.35 -5.43 -10.67
N LYS A 49 -4.41 -5.15 -9.90
CA LYS A 49 -5.73 -4.83 -10.48
C LYS A 49 -5.75 -3.46 -11.14
N SER A 50 -4.76 -2.61 -10.86
CA SER A 50 -4.52 -1.34 -11.55
C SER A 50 -3.29 -1.45 -12.46
N PRO A 51 -3.33 -0.87 -13.68
CA PRO A 51 -2.13 -0.72 -14.51
C PRO A 51 -1.16 0.33 -13.94
N ASP A 52 -1.69 1.30 -13.18
CA ASP A 52 -0.93 2.41 -12.60
C ASP A 52 -0.67 2.22 -11.12
N THR A 53 0.42 2.81 -10.64
CA THR A 53 0.80 2.82 -9.24
C THR A 53 0.08 3.97 -8.52
N LEU A 54 -0.11 3.84 -7.20
CA LEU A 54 -0.71 4.91 -6.40
C LEU A 54 -0.03 6.27 -6.60
N GLU A 55 1.31 6.30 -6.60
CA GLU A 55 2.08 7.51 -6.83
C GLU A 55 1.82 8.12 -8.21
N MET A 56 1.68 7.30 -9.26
CA MET A 56 1.40 7.81 -10.61
C MET A 56 0.01 8.45 -10.66
N THR A 57 -1.00 7.74 -10.16
CA THR A 57 -2.39 8.22 -10.08
C THR A 57 -2.48 9.53 -9.29
N LEU A 58 -1.88 9.59 -8.09
CA LEU A 58 -1.93 10.77 -7.25
C LEU A 58 -1.18 11.97 -7.83
N ASN A 59 0.01 11.75 -8.41
CA ASN A 59 0.80 12.85 -8.98
C ASN A 59 0.12 13.48 -10.20
N ALA A 60 -0.46 12.66 -11.08
CA ALA A 60 -1.18 13.14 -12.26
C ALA A 60 -2.41 13.96 -11.84
N LEU A 61 -3.23 13.39 -10.95
CA LEU A 61 -4.42 14.05 -10.43
C LEU A 61 -4.09 15.35 -9.68
N GLN A 62 -3.11 15.33 -8.78
CA GLN A 62 -2.71 16.51 -8.01
C GLN A 62 -2.20 17.64 -8.92
N SER A 63 -1.52 17.31 -10.03
CA SER A 63 -1.08 18.30 -11.02
C SER A 63 -2.27 19.07 -11.60
N HIS A 64 -3.31 18.37 -12.06
CA HIS A 64 -4.50 19.01 -12.63
C HIS A 64 -5.33 19.74 -11.59
N VAL A 65 -5.47 19.18 -10.38
CA VAL A 65 -6.15 19.86 -9.27
C VAL A 65 -5.45 21.19 -8.95
N ARG A 66 -4.11 21.21 -8.86
CA ARG A 66 -3.33 22.43 -8.62
C ARG A 66 -3.50 23.45 -9.73
N GLU A 67 -3.49 23.01 -10.99
CA GLU A 67 -3.70 23.88 -12.14
C GLU A 67 -5.09 24.54 -12.12
N ILE A 68 -6.15 23.77 -11.86
CA ILE A 68 -7.52 24.28 -11.74
C ILE A 68 -7.63 25.28 -10.59
N ILE A 69 -7.03 24.98 -9.42
CA ILE A 69 -7.03 25.89 -8.27
C ILE A 69 -6.35 27.23 -8.64
N LEU A 70 -5.22 27.19 -9.35
CA LEU A 70 -4.51 28.40 -9.78
C LEU A 70 -5.34 29.23 -10.76
N VAL A 71 -5.97 28.61 -11.75
CA VAL A 71 -6.87 29.30 -12.69
C VAL A 71 -8.07 29.91 -11.95
N GLY A 72 -8.66 29.16 -11.02
CA GLY A 72 -9.80 29.58 -10.21
C GLY A 72 -9.56 30.83 -9.36
N GLN A 73 -8.31 31.13 -8.99
CA GLN A 73 -7.97 32.36 -8.27
C GLN A 73 -8.20 33.63 -9.10
N THR A 74 -8.20 33.52 -10.43
CA THR A 74 -8.32 34.65 -11.36
C THR A 74 -9.48 34.50 -12.35
N TYR A 75 -10.27 33.44 -12.21
CA TYR A 75 -11.35 33.12 -13.11
C TYR A 75 -12.47 34.16 -13.02
N ASP A 76 -12.80 34.77 -14.16
CA ASP A 76 -13.83 35.81 -14.29
C ASP A 76 -15.02 35.37 -15.16
N GLY A 77 -15.07 34.08 -15.53
CA GLY A 77 -16.08 33.51 -16.41
C GLY A 77 -15.80 33.68 -17.91
N SER A 78 -14.72 34.36 -18.30
CA SER A 78 -14.39 34.61 -19.72
C SER A 78 -13.43 33.59 -20.33
N GLN A 79 -12.68 32.86 -19.50
CA GLN A 79 -11.74 31.83 -19.92
C GLN A 79 -12.46 30.50 -20.17
N ASP A 80 -12.11 29.82 -21.25
CA ASP A 80 -12.54 28.43 -21.46
C ASP A 80 -11.65 27.50 -20.64
N VAL A 81 -12.25 26.77 -19.69
CA VAL A 81 -11.58 25.83 -18.80
C VAL A 81 -12.00 24.37 -19.07
N THR A 82 -12.67 24.12 -20.20
CA THR A 82 -13.20 22.79 -20.56
C THR A 82 -12.11 21.72 -20.65
N GLU A 83 -10.96 22.06 -21.24
CA GLU A 83 -9.84 21.12 -21.39
C GLU A 83 -9.19 20.78 -20.04
N LEU A 84 -9.15 21.74 -19.10
CA LEU A 84 -8.66 21.54 -17.74
C LEU A 84 -9.52 20.52 -17.00
N PHE A 85 -10.85 20.70 -17.02
CA PHE A 85 -11.76 19.76 -16.39
C PHE A 85 -11.83 18.41 -17.10
N THR A 86 -11.65 18.36 -18.43
CA THR A 86 -11.55 17.09 -19.17
C THR A 86 -10.33 16.28 -18.72
N SER A 87 -9.18 16.94 -18.55
CA SER A 87 -7.95 16.30 -18.07
C SER A 87 -8.08 15.85 -16.61
N PHE A 88 -8.63 16.71 -15.75
CA PHE A 88 -8.95 16.35 -14.37
C PHE A 88 -9.89 15.15 -14.27
N ASN A 89 -11.01 15.17 -15.01
CA ASN A 89 -12.00 14.10 -14.97
C ASN A 89 -11.40 12.76 -15.44
N THR A 90 -10.48 12.79 -16.40
CA THR A 90 -9.75 11.58 -16.82
C THR A 90 -8.93 10.99 -15.67
N GLU A 91 -8.09 11.80 -15.01
CA GLU A 91 -7.29 11.32 -13.88
C GLU A 91 -8.13 10.99 -12.64
N TYR A 92 -9.27 11.66 -12.47
CA TYR A 92 -10.21 11.36 -11.39
C TYR A 92 -10.87 9.99 -11.59
N GLU A 93 -11.23 9.62 -12.82
CA GLU A 93 -11.70 8.26 -13.11
C GLU A 93 -10.62 7.20 -12.83
N VAL A 94 -9.33 7.50 -13.09
CA VAL A 94 -8.24 6.60 -12.70
C VAL A 94 -8.17 6.41 -11.18
N LEU A 95 -8.33 7.48 -10.38
CA LEU A 95 -8.40 7.37 -8.92
C LEU A 95 -9.63 6.56 -8.47
N LYS A 96 -10.79 6.76 -9.09
CA LYS A 96 -12.00 5.98 -8.79
C LYS A 96 -11.81 4.50 -9.10
N ASP A 97 -11.22 4.18 -10.24
CA ASP A 97 -10.94 2.80 -10.60
C ASP A 97 -9.90 2.18 -9.67
N TYR A 98 -8.88 2.94 -9.26
CA TYR A 98 -7.91 2.49 -8.26
C TYR A 98 -8.59 2.19 -6.92
N THR A 99 -9.45 3.08 -6.42
CA THR A 99 -10.16 2.86 -5.14
C THR A 99 -11.15 1.69 -5.22
N ALA A 100 -11.92 1.59 -6.32
CA ALA A 100 -12.88 0.51 -6.51
C ALA A 100 -12.23 -0.88 -6.67
N ASN A 101 -11.06 -0.96 -7.31
CA ASN A 101 -10.44 -2.25 -7.63
C ASN A 101 -9.32 -2.65 -6.67
N VAL A 102 -8.43 -1.71 -6.33
CA VAL A 102 -7.23 -1.97 -5.52
C VAL A 102 -7.54 -1.79 -4.04
N VAL A 103 -8.05 -0.62 -3.64
CA VAL A 103 -8.32 -0.32 -2.22
C VAL A 103 -9.36 -1.27 -1.64
N THR A 104 -10.47 -1.47 -2.35
CA THR A 104 -11.52 -2.42 -1.93
C THR A 104 -10.97 -3.84 -1.79
N CYS A 105 -10.11 -4.28 -2.71
CA CYS A 105 -9.44 -5.58 -2.62
C CYS A 105 -8.56 -5.67 -1.37
N MET A 106 -7.69 -4.68 -1.18
CA MET A 106 -6.77 -4.66 -0.04
C MET A 106 -7.53 -4.70 1.28
N ASN A 107 -8.54 -3.85 1.46
CA ASN A 107 -9.30 -3.82 2.71
C ASN A 107 -9.96 -5.18 3.01
N SER A 108 -10.54 -5.83 1.99
CA SER A 108 -11.14 -7.17 2.15
C SER A 108 -10.11 -8.23 2.56
N GLU A 109 -8.95 -8.29 1.89
CA GLU A 109 -7.92 -9.29 2.21
C GLU A 109 -7.33 -9.04 3.62
N LEU A 110 -7.14 -7.77 4.00
CA LEU A 110 -6.55 -7.41 5.29
C LEU A 110 -7.47 -7.68 6.49
N GLU A 111 -8.80 -7.58 6.31
CA GLU A 111 -9.78 -7.95 7.34
C GLU A 111 -9.74 -9.45 7.70
N GLU A 112 -9.35 -10.31 6.75
CA GLU A 112 -9.28 -11.76 6.95
C GLU A 112 -7.98 -12.20 7.65
N VAL A 113 -7.00 -11.31 7.80
CA VAL A 113 -5.70 -11.65 8.40
C VAL A 113 -5.84 -11.87 9.90
N ASN A 114 -5.71 -13.13 10.29
CA ASN A 114 -5.70 -13.53 11.70
C ASN A 114 -4.26 -13.79 12.19
N PHE A 115 -3.66 -12.80 12.86
CA PHE A 115 -2.32 -12.91 13.43
C PHE A 115 -2.23 -13.90 14.62
N ASP A 116 -3.32 -14.18 15.33
CA ASP A 116 -3.30 -15.18 16.42
C ASP A 116 -3.00 -16.60 15.89
N LYS A 117 -3.33 -16.85 14.62
CA LYS A 117 -3.10 -18.14 13.97
C LYS A 117 -1.61 -18.48 13.88
N VAL A 118 -0.74 -17.49 13.68
CA VAL A 118 0.71 -17.73 13.53
C VAL A 118 1.41 -17.92 14.88
N GLU A 119 0.87 -17.36 15.98
CA GLU A 119 1.47 -17.47 17.31
C GLU A 119 1.70 -18.92 17.76
N SER A 120 0.72 -19.80 17.50
CA SER A 120 0.81 -21.22 17.85
C SER A 120 1.95 -21.93 17.11
N THR A 121 2.25 -21.51 15.88
CA THR A 121 3.37 -22.01 15.08
C THR A 121 4.70 -21.46 15.59
N LEU A 122 4.75 -20.16 15.91
CA LEU A 122 5.93 -19.50 16.46
C LEU A 122 6.36 -20.09 17.80
N SER A 123 5.42 -20.53 18.64
CA SER A 123 5.70 -21.16 19.93
C SER A 123 6.50 -22.47 19.85
N LYS A 124 6.50 -23.12 18.67
CA LYS A 124 7.21 -24.38 18.42
C LYS A 124 8.62 -24.17 17.87
N LEU A 125 9.00 -22.92 17.61
CA LEU A 125 10.29 -22.57 17.03
C LEU A 125 11.37 -22.41 18.10
N PRO A 126 12.66 -22.62 17.74
CA PRO A 126 13.76 -22.19 18.58
C PRO A 126 13.70 -20.70 18.89
N GLU A 127 14.19 -20.30 20.06
CA GLU A 127 14.05 -18.95 20.62
C GLU A 127 14.42 -17.83 19.63
N ASN A 128 15.51 -17.99 18.89
CA ASN A 128 15.95 -17.00 17.90
C ASN A 128 14.93 -16.80 16.77
N LEU A 129 14.37 -17.90 16.22
CA LEU A 129 13.34 -17.83 15.17
C LEU A 129 11.99 -17.42 15.74
N ALA A 130 11.64 -17.85 16.94
CA ALA A 130 10.42 -17.41 17.61
C ALA A 130 10.45 -15.89 17.85
N SER A 131 11.60 -15.34 18.23
CA SER A 131 11.78 -13.89 18.43
C SER A 131 11.63 -13.11 17.13
N LEU A 132 12.35 -13.50 16.07
CA LEU A 132 12.24 -12.88 14.75
C LEU A 132 10.81 -12.99 14.18
N GLY A 133 10.17 -14.16 14.31
CA GLY A 133 8.80 -14.38 13.86
C GLY A 133 7.77 -13.54 14.60
N LYS A 134 7.93 -13.31 15.91
CA LYS A 134 7.09 -12.39 16.68
C LYS A 134 7.28 -10.94 16.26
N GLN A 135 8.53 -10.54 16.02
CA GLN A 135 8.84 -9.20 15.51
C GLN A 135 8.21 -8.98 14.12
N MET A 136 8.26 -9.99 13.24
CA MET A 136 7.53 -9.96 11.98
C MET A 136 6.02 -9.82 12.17
N SER A 137 5.39 -10.51 13.13
CA SER A 137 3.94 -10.35 13.40
C SER A 137 3.62 -8.90 13.73
N VAL A 138 4.36 -8.30 14.66
CA VAL A 138 4.15 -6.90 15.10
C VAL A 138 4.33 -5.93 13.93
N LEU A 139 5.39 -6.10 13.15
CA LEU A 139 5.67 -5.21 12.01
C LEU A 139 4.66 -5.39 10.87
N GLN A 140 4.26 -6.62 10.56
CA GLN A 140 3.27 -6.89 9.53
C GLN A 140 1.87 -6.39 9.93
N GLN A 141 1.51 -6.50 11.21
CA GLN A 141 0.28 -5.91 11.74
C GLN A 141 0.33 -4.38 11.62
N ALA A 142 1.40 -3.73 12.08
CA ALA A 142 1.54 -2.27 11.98
C ALA A 142 1.54 -1.78 10.52
N ARG A 143 2.14 -2.54 9.59
CA ARG A 143 2.09 -2.27 8.15
C ARG A 143 0.67 -2.37 7.60
N THR A 144 -0.08 -3.38 8.03
CA THR A 144 -1.48 -3.60 7.64
C THR A 144 -2.37 -2.45 8.12
N GLU A 145 -2.22 -2.04 9.39
CA GLU A 145 -2.95 -0.91 9.97
C GLU A 145 -2.68 0.40 9.21
N LYS A 146 -1.41 0.68 8.89
CA LYS A 146 -1.04 1.86 8.08
C LYS A 146 -1.64 1.84 6.68
N LEU A 147 -1.68 0.67 6.04
CA LEU A 147 -2.28 0.52 4.71
C LEU A 147 -3.78 0.79 4.76
N VAL A 148 -4.50 0.28 5.78
CA VAL A 148 -5.92 0.55 5.98
C VAL A 148 -6.20 2.04 6.18
N VAL A 149 -5.36 2.73 6.96
CA VAL A 149 -5.50 4.19 7.16
C VAL A 149 -5.26 4.95 5.86
N LEU A 150 -4.22 4.60 5.10
CA LEU A 150 -3.96 5.19 3.77
C LEU A 150 -5.14 4.98 2.82
N ASN A 151 -5.66 3.75 2.77
CA ASN A 151 -6.81 3.38 1.95
C ASN A 151 -8.06 4.19 2.27
N ALA A 152 -8.35 4.40 3.56
CA ALA A 152 -9.48 5.23 3.99
C ALA A 152 -9.33 6.69 3.51
N GLU A 153 -8.13 7.26 3.56
CA GLU A 153 -7.92 8.64 3.10
C GLU A 153 -8.02 8.77 1.58
N LEU A 154 -7.68 7.72 0.82
CA LEU A 154 -7.92 7.67 -0.64
C LEU A 154 -9.41 7.67 -0.98
N GLU A 155 -10.24 6.95 -0.21
CA GLU A 155 -11.70 6.97 -0.36
C GLU A 155 -12.27 8.36 -0.02
N VAL A 156 -11.73 9.03 1.00
CA VAL A 156 -12.08 10.42 1.35
C VAL A 156 -11.76 11.36 0.19
N LEU A 157 -10.54 11.28 -0.37
CA LEU A 157 -10.15 12.09 -1.52
C LEU A 157 -11.08 11.87 -2.72
N ALA A 158 -11.35 10.61 -3.07
CA ALA A 158 -12.21 10.27 -4.20
C ALA A 158 -13.64 10.83 -4.01
N LYS A 159 -14.15 10.79 -2.78
CA LYS A 159 -15.45 11.37 -2.45
C LYS A 159 -15.45 12.89 -2.55
N GLU A 160 -14.48 13.56 -1.94
CA GLU A 160 -14.40 15.03 -1.95
C GLU A 160 -14.26 15.59 -3.37
N LEU A 161 -13.51 14.92 -4.24
CA LEU A 161 -13.32 15.33 -5.63
C LEU A 161 -14.55 15.14 -6.54
N THR A 162 -15.57 14.38 -6.12
CA THR A 162 -16.79 14.14 -6.93
C THR A 162 -17.47 15.44 -7.36
N ASN A 163 -17.44 16.46 -6.50
CA ASN A 163 -18.11 17.75 -6.72
C ASN A 163 -17.12 18.86 -7.13
N PHE A 164 -15.89 18.51 -7.53
CA PHE A 164 -14.81 19.49 -7.71
C PHE A 164 -15.14 20.55 -8.77
N GLU A 165 -15.67 20.12 -9.91
CA GLU A 165 -16.08 21.01 -11.00
C GLU A 165 -17.30 21.87 -10.62
N GLU A 166 -18.29 21.29 -9.93
CA GLU A 166 -19.46 22.04 -9.46
C GLU A 166 -19.06 23.14 -8.48
N MET A 167 -18.17 22.82 -7.53
CA MET A 167 -17.65 23.75 -6.53
C MET A 167 -16.82 24.87 -7.15
N PHE A 168 -16.16 24.62 -8.29
CA PHE A 168 -15.44 25.66 -9.01
C PHE A 168 -16.38 26.71 -9.61
N TYR A 169 -17.49 26.30 -10.23
CA TYR A 169 -18.38 27.21 -10.94
C TYR A 169 -19.45 27.88 -10.06
N ASN A 170 -19.98 27.17 -9.07
CA ASN A 170 -21.27 27.53 -8.47
C ASN A 170 -21.17 28.07 -7.03
N THR A 171 -19.97 28.09 -6.45
CA THR A 171 -19.76 28.41 -5.05
C THR A 171 -19.19 29.82 -4.88
N LYS A 172 -19.53 30.49 -3.77
CA LYS A 172 -18.94 31.80 -3.46
C LYS A 172 -17.43 31.67 -3.31
N THR A 173 -16.67 32.70 -3.72
CA THR A 173 -15.20 32.67 -3.70
C THR A 173 -14.60 32.19 -2.37
N SER A 174 -15.14 32.64 -1.23
CA SER A 174 -14.65 32.21 0.09
C SER A 174 -14.86 30.72 0.39
N GLU A 175 -15.99 30.17 -0.05
CA GLU A 175 -16.35 28.75 0.15
C GLU A 175 -15.53 27.85 -0.82
N ALA A 176 -15.32 28.30 -2.05
CA ALA A 176 -14.45 27.61 -3.02
C ALA A 176 -12.99 27.56 -2.54
N VAL A 177 -12.46 28.65 -1.99
CA VAL A 177 -11.10 28.70 -1.42
C VAL A 177 -10.94 27.72 -0.26
N GLN A 178 -11.91 27.64 0.67
CA GLN A 178 -11.87 26.68 1.78
C GLN A 178 -11.92 25.24 1.30
N TYR A 179 -12.75 24.94 0.31
CA TYR A 179 -12.85 23.63 -0.30
C TYR A 179 -11.52 23.22 -0.97
N PHE A 180 -10.88 24.11 -1.74
CA PHE A 180 -9.58 23.84 -2.35
C PHE A 180 -8.44 23.69 -1.33
N GLN A 181 -8.48 24.43 -0.21
CA GLN A 181 -7.56 24.22 0.89
C GLN A 181 -7.73 22.84 1.52
N THR A 182 -8.98 22.40 1.68
CA THR A 182 -9.31 21.05 2.21
C THR A 182 -8.74 19.96 1.32
N ILE A 183 -8.91 20.06 0.00
CA ILE A 183 -8.35 19.09 -0.95
C ILE A 183 -6.82 19.07 -0.89
N ASN A 184 -6.16 20.23 -0.83
CA ASN A 184 -4.71 20.27 -0.70
C ASN A 184 -4.22 19.62 0.61
N MET A 185 -4.95 19.80 1.72
CA MET A 185 -4.63 19.11 2.97
C MET A 185 -4.76 17.59 2.83
N ILE A 186 -5.83 17.09 2.20
CA ILE A 186 -6.03 15.66 1.97
C ILE A 186 -4.88 15.07 1.15
N PHE A 187 -4.47 15.72 0.06
CA PHE A 187 -3.31 15.27 -0.72
C PHE A 187 -2.02 15.20 0.10
N ASN A 188 -1.75 16.19 0.94
CA ASN A 188 -0.57 16.19 1.82
C ASN A 188 -0.65 15.05 2.85
N THR A 189 -1.82 14.83 3.45
CA THR A 189 -2.04 13.72 4.39
C THR A 189 -1.82 12.37 3.71
N ILE A 190 -2.29 12.19 2.48
CA ILE A 190 -2.05 10.96 1.72
C ILE A 190 -0.55 10.76 1.44
N GLU A 191 0.19 11.82 1.10
CA GLU A 191 1.65 11.74 0.89
C GLU A 191 2.40 11.33 2.16
N GLU A 192 2.01 11.89 3.31
CA GLU A 192 2.56 11.54 4.62
C GLU A 192 2.25 10.07 4.96
N LEU A 193 0.99 9.65 4.86
CA LEU A 193 0.56 8.28 5.13
C LEU A 193 1.23 7.26 4.20
N HIS A 194 1.39 7.59 2.92
CA HIS A 194 2.09 6.74 1.96
C HIS A 194 3.57 6.60 2.34
N THR A 195 4.22 7.69 2.75
CA THR A 195 5.61 7.65 3.23
C THR A 195 5.76 6.76 4.47
N GLU A 196 4.84 6.87 5.43
CA GLU A 196 4.83 6.04 6.63
C GLU A 196 4.58 4.55 6.32
N TYR A 197 3.68 4.27 5.38
CA TYR A 197 3.43 2.92 4.87
C TYR A 197 4.69 2.33 4.22
N MET A 198 5.34 3.08 3.34
CA MET A 198 6.58 2.65 2.68
C MET A 198 7.72 2.40 3.68
N LYS A 199 7.84 3.22 4.72
CA LYS A 199 8.80 2.97 5.81
C LYS A 199 8.49 1.66 6.55
N SER A 200 7.22 1.39 6.82
CA SER A 200 6.82 0.13 7.47
C SER A 200 7.09 -1.11 6.62
N ILE A 201 7.00 -0.99 5.30
CA ILE A 201 7.43 -2.03 4.36
C ILE A 201 8.92 -2.30 4.56
N GLU A 202 9.77 -1.27 4.52
CA GLU A 202 11.22 -1.44 4.67
C GLU A 202 11.59 -2.12 6.00
N GLU A 203 11.00 -1.67 7.12
CA GLU A 203 11.21 -2.25 8.45
C GLU A 203 10.80 -3.73 8.51
N TYR A 204 9.62 -4.07 7.97
CA TYR A 204 9.12 -5.44 7.91
C TYR A 204 10.02 -6.35 7.05
N TYR A 205 10.41 -5.90 5.85
CA TYR A 205 11.21 -6.72 4.94
C TYR A 205 12.64 -6.95 5.43
N ALA A 206 13.21 -6.02 6.21
CA ALA A 206 14.49 -6.24 6.89
C ALA A 206 14.41 -7.47 7.82
N VAL A 207 13.42 -7.50 8.72
CA VAL A 207 13.24 -8.62 9.65
C VAL A 207 12.84 -9.91 8.93
N LYS A 208 12.00 -9.82 7.89
CA LYS A 208 11.65 -10.98 7.05
C LYS A 208 12.88 -11.61 6.40
N THR A 209 13.83 -10.80 5.95
CA THR A 209 15.08 -11.26 5.37
C THR A 209 15.95 -11.96 6.42
N GLU A 210 16.10 -11.37 7.60
CA GLU A 210 16.82 -12.01 8.72
C GLU A 210 16.20 -13.35 9.13
N TYR A 211 14.86 -13.42 9.21
CA TYR A 211 14.13 -14.65 9.49
C TYR A 211 14.42 -15.73 8.44
N TYR A 212 14.39 -15.35 7.16
CA TYR A 212 14.69 -16.25 6.05
C TYR A 212 16.14 -16.75 6.08
N GLU A 213 17.11 -15.87 6.30
CA GLU A 213 18.52 -16.25 6.43
C GLU A 213 18.74 -17.20 7.61
N ALA A 214 18.06 -16.97 8.74
CA ALA A 214 18.12 -17.84 9.91
C ALA A 214 17.52 -19.23 9.65
N ILE A 215 16.53 -19.35 8.75
CA ILE A 215 16.05 -20.65 8.25
C ILE A 215 17.06 -21.28 7.31
N ALA A 216 17.56 -20.54 6.32
CA ALA A 216 18.46 -21.06 5.29
C ALA A 216 19.82 -21.53 5.85
N ASN A 217 20.30 -20.87 6.91
CA ASN A 217 21.53 -21.23 7.61
C ASN A 217 21.40 -22.48 8.48
N LYS A 218 20.17 -22.95 8.79
CA LYS A 218 19.96 -24.32 9.28
C LYS A 218 20.08 -25.25 8.08
N GLY A 219 21.20 -25.97 7.98
CA GLY A 219 21.44 -26.85 6.83
C GLY A 219 20.35 -27.93 6.71
N VAL A 220 20.06 -28.37 5.47
CA VAL A 220 19.15 -29.51 5.20
C VAL A 220 19.52 -30.75 6.03
N LEU A 221 20.80 -30.93 6.35
CA LEU A 221 21.30 -31.99 7.21
C LEU A 221 20.86 -31.86 8.67
N ASP A 222 20.72 -30.65 9.22
CA ASP A 222 20.23 -30.44 10.60
C ASP A 222 18.75 -30.85 10.74
N TYR A 223 17.98 -30.72 9.65
CA TYR A 223 16.59 -31.18 9.58
C TYR A 223 16.46 -32.70 9.41
N LEU A 224 17.42 -33.34 8.73
CA LEU A 224 17.41 -34.79 8.50
C LEU A 224 18.02 -35.60 9.66
N LEU A 225 18.96 -35.03 10.43
CA LEU A 225 19.70 -35.72 11.50
C LEU A 225 19.11 -35.56 12.90
N LYS A 226 18.08 -34.72 13.08
CA LYS A 226 17.34 -34.55 14.36
C LYS A 226 16.10 -35.46 14.51
N LYS A 227 15.95 -36.47 13.67
CA LYS A 227 14.93 -37.53 13.84
C LYS A 227 15.43 -38.68 14.68
#